data_AF-A0ABD6BNX2-F1
#
_entry.id   AF-A0ABD6BNX2-F1
#
_cell.length_a   1.000
_cell.length_b   1.000
_cell.length_c   1.000
_cell.angle_alpha   90.00
_cell.angle_beta   90.00
_cell.angle_gamma   90.00
#
_symmetry.space_group_name_H-M   'P 1'
#
loop_
_entity.id
_entity.type
_entity.pdbx_description
1 polymer ?
#
loop_
_entity_poly.entity_id
_entity_poly.type
_entity_poly.pdbx_seq_one_letter_code
_entity_poly.pdbx_strand_id
1 'polypeptide(L)'
;MTDTDPVESATTDGRDLYDIATWEPRTVLDRAAVGLHSALAGGARLFVVLLAAFVFLAQIGGVVWLASRRPTLGAVALLSALPAFLLVAFVWRQDVVEKEPLDTLAITFVLSVLFASFAATANTYLQQWFGLIPVVGMTLFFFLVVAPVEETVKWLAIRLHAYRRPEFDAVIDGAVYGAVAGLGFATIENTLYVVRGFIEAQEAGVTQAIGAALGTATSRALAGPGHVIYSAWAGYYLGLAKFNRDNRGPIVVKGLLIAALIHGTYNTVVTYAPLSILPGWGYVVFVIAFDGFFFYLLYRKLKRYRLTYLDTVDEGSENDGTPEVETATESQDPESSSDPGPVWDAPNRTDGESSDDRRDGEFGNGESAGGEPGGDGTTDSEPADVAGPADDGTTDDESDVSAADDTGAGEASPDDGGETADRAGEEDGAGPN
;
A
#
# COMPACT_ATOMS: atom_id res chain seq x y z
N MET A 1 3.10 -5.65 -23.49
CA MET A 1 3.07 -4.59 -22.46
C MET A 1 3.68 -3.36 -23.10
N THR A 2 2.96 -2.26 -23.13
CA THR A 2 3.51 -0.96 -23.55
C THR A 2 4.57 -0.52 -22.55
N ASP A 3 5.66 0.06 -23.05
CA ASP A 3 6.76 0.52 -22.21
C ASP A 3 6.49 1.92 -21.61
N THR A 4 5.45 2.58 -22.10
CA THR A 4 5.01 3.95 -21.78
C THR A 4 3.60 3.94 -21.17
N ASP A 5 3.35 4.86 -20.26
CA ASP A 5 2.04 5.06 -19.62
C ASP A 5 1.00 5.54 -20.65
N PRO A 6 -0.30 5.20 -20.52
CA PRO A 6 -1.35 5.63 -21.45
C PRO A 6 -1.40 7.15 -21.64
N VAL A 7 -1.26 7.93 -20.56
CA VAL A 7 -1.28 9.40 -20.62
C VAL A 7 -0.08 9.92 -21.40
N GLU A 8 1.11 9.37 -21.15
CA GLU A 8 2.33 9.74 -21.88
C GLU A 8 2.21 9.38 -23.37
N SER A 9 1.68 8.19 -23.69
CA SER A 9 1.55 7.72 -25.06
C SER A 9 0.55 8.52 -25.91
N ALA A 10 -0.48 9.09 -25.28
CA ALA A 10 -1.53 9.83 -25.96
C ALA A 10 -1.27 11.35 -26.02
N THR A 11 -0.32 11.86 -25.23
CA THR A 11 0.03 13.29 -25.20
C THR A 11 0.98 13.64 -26.35
N THR A 12 0.58 14.56 -27.23
CA THR A 12 1.40 15.01 -28.38
C THR A 12 1.80 16.49 -28.34
N ASP A 13 1.20 17.27 -27.43
CA ASP A 13 1.32 18.73 -27.31
C ASP A 13 2.57 19.22 -26.55
N GLY A 14 3.42 18.30 -26.07
CA GLY A 14 4.63 18.62 -25.31
C GLY A 14 4.38 19.20 -23.92
N ARG A 15 3.16 19.06 -23.36
CA ARG A 15 2.86 19.53 -21.99
C ARG A 15 3.69 18.80 -20.94
N ASP A 16 3.89 19.46 -19.80
CA ASP A 16 4.65 18.90 -18.69
C ASP A 16 3.86 17.81 -17.93
N LEU A 17 4.32 16.57 -18.03
CA LEU A 17 3.72 15.38 -17.38
C LEU A 17 4.41 14.99 -16.07
N TYR A 18 5.28 15.86 -15.54
CA TYR A 18 6.02 15.60 -14.30
C TYR A 18 5.09 15.27 -13.13
N ASP A 19 5.39 14.15 -12.48
CA ASP A 19 4.64 13.63 -11.32
C ASP A 19 3.17 13.28 -11.65
N ILE A 20 2.86 13.13 -12.94
CA ILE A 20 1.60 12.62 -13.49
C ILE A 20 1.88 11.26 -14.16
N ALA A 21 2.68 11.27 -15.24
CA ALA A 21 3.06 10.09 -16.02
C ALA A 21 4.58 9.99 -16.20
N THR A 22 5.29 11.12 -16.24
CA THR A 22 6.75 11.18 -16.35
C THR A 22 7.40 11.66 -15.06
N TRP A 23 8.69 11.40 -14.90
CA TRP A 23 9.44 11.83 -13.73
C TRP A 23 10.90 12.14 -14.05
N GLU A 24 11.36 13.28 -13.53
CA GLU A 24 12.76 13.68 -13.46
C GLU A 24 13.01 14.43 -12.14
N PRO A 25 14.25 14.45 -11.60
CA PRO A 25 14.51 15.07 -10.31
C PRO A 25 14.39 16.60 -10.36
N ARG A 26 13.32 17.19 -9.81
CA ARG A 26 13.10 18.65 -9.80
C ARG A 26 13.09 19.25 -8.40
N THR A 27 12.48 18.55 -7.45
CA THR A 27 12.25 19.02 -6.08
C THR A 27 13.36 18.60 -5.12
N VAL A 28 13.38 19.20 -3.92
CA VAL A 28 14.27 18.78 -2.82
C VAL A 28 14.03 17.32 -2.46
N LEU A 29 12.77 16.90 -2.41
CA LEU A 29 12.40 15.52 -2.12
C LEU A 29 12.89 14.55 -3.21
N ASP A 30 12.83 14.95 -4.49
CA ASP A 30 13.37 14.11 -5.57
C ASP A 30 14.88 13.93 -5.43
N ARG A 31 15.62 15.02 -5.16
CA ARG A 31 17.07 14.96 -4.94
C ARG A 31 17.43 14.09 -3.73
N ALA A 32 16.66 14.20 -2.64
CA ALA A 32 16.83 13.34 -1.48
C ALA A 32 16.59 11.86 -1.84
N ALA A 33 15.55 11.57 -2.63
CA ALA A 33 15.24 10.21 -3.07
C ALA A 33 16.31 9.63 -4.00
N VAL A 34 16.88 10.44 -4.92
CA VAL A 34 18.02 10.05 -5.76
C VAL A 34 19.25 9.73 -4.90
N GLY A 35 19.59 10.61 -3.96
CA GLY A 35 20.73 10.41 -3.06
C GLY A 35 20.59 9.19 -2.16
N LEU A 36 19.39 8.96 -1.61
CA LEU A 36 19.12 7.78 -0.79
C LEU A 36 19.13 6.50 -1.65
N HIS A 37 18.57 6.55 -2.86
CA HIS A 37 18.63 5.41 -3.78
C HIS A 37 20.07 5.06 -4.16
N SER A 38 20.92 6.04 -4.51
CA SER A 38 22.31 5.78 -4.88
C SER A 38 23.11 5.21 -3.70
N ALA A 39 22.88 5.70 -2.48
CA ALA A 39 23.46 5.15 -1.26
C ALA A 39 23.05 3.68 -1.02
N LEU A 40 21.78 3.34 -1.26
CA LEU A 40 21.27 1.96 -1.14
C LEU A 40 21.74 1.05 -2.30
N ALA A 41 21.91 1.59 -3.50
CA ALA A 41 22.33 0.85 -4.69
C ALA A 41 23.83 0.50 -4.66
N GLY A 42 24.66 1.32 -4.01
CA GLY A 42 26.09 1.08 -3.80
C GLY A 42 26.38 0.15 -2.61
N GLY A 43 26.11 -1.15 -2.74
CA GLY A 43 26.58 -2.19 -1.81
C GLY A 43 25.52 -2.84 -0.90
N ALA A 44 24.34 -2.24 -0.72
CA ALA A 44 23.31 -2.78 0.18
C ALA A 44 22.32 -3.75 -0.50
N ARG A 45 22.33 -3.89 -1.83
CA ARG A 45 21.31 -4.69 -2.53
C ARG A 45 21.36 -6.19 -2.19
N LEU A 46 22.57 -6.79 -2.16
CA LEU A 46 22.73 -8.19 -1.77
C LEU A 46 22.46 -8.36 -0.27
N PHE A 47 22.95 -7.44 0.57
CA PHE A 47 22.70 -7.46 2.01
C PHE A 47 21.20 -7.37 2.34
N VAL A 48 20.45 -6.45 1.72
CA VAL A 48 19.00 -6.29 1.92
C VAL A 48 18.24 -7.51 1.42
N VAL A 49 18.61 -8.08 0.27
CA VAL A 49 17.99 -9.31 -0.24
C VAL A 49 18.29 -10.50 0.68
N LEU A 50 19.54 -10.65 1.14
CA LEU A 50 19.93 -11.71 2.07
C LEU A 50 19.30 -11.52 3.45
N LEU A 51 19.17 -10.29 3.94
CA LEU A 51 18.49 -9.96 5.19
C LEU A 51 17.00 -10.26 5.08
N ALA A 52 16.34 -9.88 3.99
CA ALA A 52 14.95 -10.20 3.74
C ALA A 52 14.72 -11.72 3.65
N ALA A 53 15.59 -12.45 2.93
CA ALA A 53 15.53 -13.90 2.83
C ALA A 53 15.82 -14.59 4.18
N PHE A 54 16.79 -14.09 4.94
CA PHE A 54 17.12 -14.58 6.28
C PHE A 54 15.95 -14.38 7.24
N VAL A 55 15.36 -13.18 7.28
CA VAL A 55 14.18 -12.89 8.11
C VAL A 55 13.00 -13.78 7.69
N PHE A 56 12.78 -13.96 6.38
CA PHE A 56 11.75 -14.87 5.84
C PHE A 56 11.94 -16.31 6.32
N LEU A 57 13.14 -16.86 6.17
CA LEU A 57 13.44 -18.22 6.60
C LEU A 57 13.42 -18.37 8.12
N ALA A 58 13.91 -17.37 8.86
CA ALA A 58 13.89 -17.34 10.32
C ALA A 58 12.46 -17.29 10.87
N GLN A 59 11.54 -16.61 10.18
CA GLN A 59 10.12 -16.58 10.56
C GLN A 59 9.42 -17.89 10.27
N ILE A 60 9.60 -18.49 9.09
CA ILE A 60 9.06 -19.83 8.81
C ILE A 60 9.62 -20.83 9.82
N GLY A 61 10.92 -20.80 10.06
CA GLY A 61 11.59 -21.63 11.08
C GLY A 61 11.05 -21.37 12.49
N GLY A 62 10.85 -20.11 12.87
CA GLY A 62 10.32 -19.71 14.17
C GLY A 62 8.87 -20.17 14.40
N VAL A 63 8.00 -20.04 13.39
CA VAL A 63 6.61 -20.53 13.43
C VAL A 63 6.58 -22.05 13.56
N VAL A 64 7.37 -22.76 12.74
CA VAL A 64 7.47 -24.24 12.80
C VAL A 64 8.06 -24.72 14.12
N TRP A 65 9.09 -24.03 14.63
CA TRP A 65 9.71 -24.34 15.92
C TRP A 65 8.77 -24.09 17.10
N LEU A 66 8.04 -22.97 17.10
CA LEU A 66 7.08 -22.64 18.15
C LEU A 66 5.90 -23.63 18.13
N ALA A 67 5.40 -23.97 16.95
CA ALA A 67 4.32 -24.96 16.78
C ALA A 67 4.73 -26.37 17.24
N SER A 68 5.99 -26.78 17.04
CA SER A 68 6.49 -28.08 17.47
C SER A 68 6.82 -28.17 18.97
N ARG A 69 7.17 -27.05 19.63
CA ARG A 69 7.47 -27.00 21.06
C ARG A 69 6.27 -26.68 21.94
N ARG A 70 5.33 -25.87 21.44
CA ARG A 70 4.14 -25.41 22.15
C ARG A 70 2.95 -25.39 21.18
N PRO A 71 2.26 -26.54 21.00
CA PRO A 71 1.17 -26.68 20.03
C PRO A 71 0.07 -25.63 20.20
N THR A 72 -0.18 -25.18 21.44
CA THR A 72 -1.14 -24.13 21.75
C THR A 72 -0.74 -22.76 21.19
N LEU A 73 0.54 -22.38 21.24
CA LEU A 73 1.02 -21.12 20.68
C LEU A 73 1.12 -21.15 19.16
N GLY A 74 1.50 -22.30 18.58
CA GLY A 74 1.43 -22.52 17.13
C GLY A 74 0.00 -22.45 16.60
N ALA A 75 -0.96 -23.03 17.34
CA ALA A 75 -2.38 -22.95 17.01
C ALA A 75 -2.89 -21.50 17.08
N VAL A 76 -2.52 -20.72 18.10
CA VAL A 76 -2.89 -19.30 18.20
C VAL A 76 -2.31 -18.47 17.06
N ALA A 77 -1.06 -18.72 16.64
CA ALA A 77 -0.46 -18.05 15.48
C ALA A 77 -1.22 -18.37 14.18
N LEU A 78 -1.59 -19.63 13.94
CA LEU A 78 -2.41 -20.03 12.79
C LEU A 78 -3.84 -19.46 12.86
N LEU A 79 -4.44 -19.42 14.06
CA LEU A 79 -5.77 -18.86 14.30
C LEU A 79 -5.80 -17.33 14.12
N SER A 80 -4.68 -16.64 14.38
CA SER A 80 -4.55 -15.19 14.17
C SER A 80 -4.64 -14.78 12.70
N ALA A 81 -4.33 -15.69 11.78
CA ALA A 81 -4.51 -15.47 10.34
C ALA A 81 -5.98 -15.67 9.88
N LEU A 82 -6.82 -16.29 10.71
CA LEU A 82 -8.21 -16.64 10.37
C LEU A 82 -9.08 -15.42 10.01
N PRO A 83 -9.04 -14.29 10.74
CA PRO A 83 -9.84 -13.11 10.39
C PRO A 83 -9.47 -12.52 9.04
N ALA A 84 -8.20 -12.61 8.64
CA ALA A 84 -7.75 -12.19 7.31
C ALA A 84 -8.29 -13.11 6.20
N PHE A 85 -8.25 -14.44 6.40
CA PHE A 85 -8.85 -15.38 5.45
C PHE A 85 -10.38 -15.23 5.35
N LEU A 86 -11.06 -14.95 6.46
CA LEU A 86 -12.50 -14.68 6.47
C LEU A 86 -12.86 -13.39 5.75
N LEU A 87 -12.05 -12.33 5.91
CA LEU A 87 -12.29 -11.06 5.24
C LEU A 87 -12.00 -11.15 3.73
N VAL A 88 -10.99 -11.91 3.31
CA VAL A 88 -10.75 -12.25 1.89
C VAL A 88 -11.91 -13.05 1.33
N ALA A 89 -12.37 -14.07 2.05
CA ALA A 89 -13.53 -14.87 1.62
C ALA A 89 -14.81 -14.02 1.54
N PHE A 90 -14.97 -13.02 2.40
CA PHE A 90 -16.07 -12.05 2.36
C PHE A 90 -15.95 -11.12 1.14
N VAL A 91 -14.80 -10.49 0.92
CA VAL A 91 -14.54 -9.59 -0.23
C VAL A 91 -14.69 -10.36 -1.55
N TRP A 92 -14.14 -11.57 -1.63
CA TRP A 92 -14.28 -12.46 -2.80
C TRP A 92 -15.74 -12.81 -3.11
N ARG A 93 -16.60 -12.91 -2.08
CA ARG A 93 -18.04 -13.18 -2.25
C ARG A 93 -18.87 -11.96 -2.64
N GLN A 94 -18.32 -10.76 -2.61
CA GLN A 94 -19.07 -9.51 -2.75
C GLN A 94 -18.88 -8.81 -4.09
N ASP A 95 -18.08 -9.35 -5.00
CA ASP A 95 -17.77 -8.65 -6.24
C ASP A 95 -18.33 -9.37 -7.47
N VAL A 96 -19.18 -8.62 -8.19
CA VAL A 96 -20.10 -9.09 -9.24
C VAL A 96 -20.07 -8.16 -10.46
N VAL A 97 -19.25 -7.09 -10.52
CA VAL A 97 -19.59 -5.93 -11.40
C VAL A 97 -18.47 -5.34 -12.30
N GLU A 98 -17.26 -5.91 -12.36
CA GLU A 98 -16.07 -5.43 -13.12
C GLU A 98 -15.39 -4.13 -12.62
N LYS A 99 -14.09 -4.24 -12.28
CA LYS A 99 -12.96 -3.26 -12.38
C LYS A 99 -11.79 -3.74 -11.49
N GLU A 100 -10.58 -3.84 -12.06
CA GLU A 100 -9.41 -4.60 -11.57
C GLU A 100 -9.70 -6.09 -11.33
N PRO A 101 -8.82 -7.01 -11.72
CA PRO A 101 -9.09 -8.43 -11.54
C PRO A 101 -9.05 -8.75 -10.03
N LEU A 102 -10.18 -9.20 -9.51
CA LEU A 102 -10.43 -9.48 -8.10
C LEU A 102 -9.38 -10.38 -7.44
N ASP A 103 -8.86 -11.32 -8.22
CA ASP A 103 -7.78 -12.20 -7.79
C ASP A 103 -6.52 -11.40 -7.43
N THR A 104 -6.17 -10.39 -8.21
CA THR A 104 -4.99 -9.54 -7.98
C THR A 104 -5.17 -8.66 -6.76
N LEU A 105 -6.36 -8.10 -6.54
CA LEU A 105 -6.69 -7.37 -5.32
C LEU A 105 -6.65 -8.29 -4.09
N ALA A 106 -7.29 -9.46 -4.16
CA ALA A 106 -7.32 -10.44 -3.07
C ALA A 106 -5.91 -10.96 -2.73
N ILE A 107 -5.11 -11.29 -3.73
CA ILE A 107 -3.72 -11.75 -3.54
C ILE A 107 -2.88 -10.64 -2.93
N THR A 108 -3.03 -9.38 -3.39
CA THR A 108 -2.31 -8.23 -2.80
C THR A 108 -2.68 -8.02 -1.33
N PHE A 109 -3.97 -8.12 -1.00
CA PHE A 109 -4.46 -8.07 0.38
C PHE A 109 -3.83 -9.18 1.23
N VAL A 110 -3.88 -10.43 0.75
CA VAL A 110 -3.34 -11.60 1.47
C VAL A 110 -1.83 -11.48 1.66
N LEU A 111 -1.08 -11.11 0.63
CA LEU A 111 0.37 -10.89 0.77
C LEU A 111 0.67 -9.82 1.82
N SER A 112 -0.10 -8.73 1.85
CA SER A 112 0.10 -7.67 2.84
C SER A 112 -0.18 -8.15 4.27
N VAL A 113 -1.25 -8.94 4.48
CA VAL A 113 -1.52 -9.61 5.75
C VAL A 113 -0.34 -10.49 6.17
N LEU A 114 0.15 -11.32 5.25
CA LEU A 114 1.26 -12.23 5.53
C LEU A 114 2.53 -11.44 5.89
N PHE A 115 2.81 -10.37 5.15
CA PHE A 115 3.99 -9.54 5.39
C PHE A 115 3.88 -8.64 6.63
N ALA A 116 2.69 -8.39 7.16
CA ALA A 116 2.53 -7.67 8.41
C ALA A 116 3.27 -8.35 9.58
N SER A 117 3.35 -9.69 9.57
CA SER A 117 4.11 -10.44 10.56
C SER A 117 5.62 -10.10 10.56
N PHE A 118 6.19 -9.76 9.40
CA PHE A 118 7.58 -9.33 9.23
C PHE A 118 7.80 -7.99 9.91
N ALA A 119 6.90 -7.04 9.66
CA ALA A 119 6.97 -5.74 10.31
C ALA A 119 6.79 -5.86 11.83
N ALA A 120 5.81 -6.64 12.29
CA ALA A 120 5.60 -6.87 13.73
C ALA A 120 6.84 -7.48 14.40
N THR A 121 7.50 -8.43 13.74
CA THR A 121 8.74 -9.05 14.24
C THR A 121 9.89 -8.04 14.28
N ALA A 122 10.13 -7.34 13.18
CA ALA A 122 11.19 -6.33 13.09
C ALA A 122 11.00 -5.22 14.13
N ASN A 123 9.77 -4.69 14.26
CA ASN A 123 9.43 -3.68 15.26
C ASN A 123 9.72 -4.20 16.68
N THR A 124 9.31 -5.42 17.00
CA THR A 124 9.54 -6.01 18.34
C THR A 124 11.03 -6.13 18.68
N TYR A 125 11.85 -6.63 17.77
CA TYR A 125 13.29 -6.80 18.03
C TYR A 125 14.05 -5.48 18.00
N LEU A 126 13.61 -4.51 17.20
CA LEU A 126 14.31 -3.23 17.06
C LEU A 126 13.93 -2.25 18.16
N GLN A 127 12.72 -2.34 18.73
CA GLN A 127 12.22 -1.42 19.76
C GLN A 127 13.17 -1.25 20.95
N GLN A 128 13.82 -2.33 21.40
CA GLN A 128 14.74 -2.32 22.54
C GLN A 128 15.90 -1.32 22.39
N TRP A 129 16.34 -1.03 21.16
CA TRP A 129 17.42 -0.10 20.88
C TRP A 129 17.00 1.38 20.96
N PHE A 130 15.70 1.64 20.93
CA PHE A 130 15.13 2.99 20.95
C PHE A 130 14.52 3.35 22.31
N GLY A 131 14.38 2.39 23.23
CA GLY A 131 13.81 2.59 24.56
C GLY A 131 14.69 3.39 25.53
N LEU A 132 15.96 3.66 25.19
CA LEU A 132 16.91 4.35 26.08
C LEU A 132 16.62 5.85 26.25
N ILE A 133 15.92 6.47 25.31
CA ILE A 133 15.53 7.89 25.36
C ILE A 133 14.01 7.97 25.13
N PRO A 134 13.15 8.08 26.16
CA PRO A 134 11.74 7.71 26.04
C PRO A 134 10.94 8.44 24.97
N VAL A 135 11.04 9.77 24.90
CA VAL A 135 10.28 10.57 23.92
C VAL A 135 11.00 10.58 22.57
N VAL A 136 12.25 11.05 22.56
CA VAL A 136 13.02 11.19 21.32
C VAL A 136 13.29 9.85 20.67
N GLY A 137 13.69 8.84 21.45
CA GLY A 137 13.99 7.50 20.95
C GLY A 137 12.75 6.82 20.37
N MET A 138 11.59 6.90 21.00
CA MET A 138 10.37 6.30 20.45
C MET A 138 9.82 7.08 19.24
N THR A 139 9.94 8.42 19.21
CA THR A 139 9.70 9.18 17.96
C THR A 139 10.63 8.72 16.84
N LEU A 140 11.93 8.58 17.10
CA LEU A 140 12.89 8.06 16.11
C LEU A 140 12.54 6.63 15.69
N PHE A 141 12.09 5.79 16.61
CA PHE A 141 11.63 4.43 16.31
C PHE A 141 10.45 4.45 15.33
N PHE A 142 9.49 5.36 15.50
CA PHE A 142 8.39 5.50 14.56
C PHE A 142 8.84 5.90 13.16
N PHE A 143 9.75 6.88 13.05
CA PHE A 143 10.19 7.40 11.76
C PHE A 143 11.26 6.56 11.07
N LEU A 144 12.09 5.82 11.81
CA LEU A 144 13.23 5.08 11.28
C LEU A 144 12.99 3.57 11.18
N VAL A 145 12.03 3.03 11.95
CA VAL A 145 11.75 1.59 11.98
C VAL A 145 10.30 1.32 11.63
N VAL A 146 9.35 1.70 12.49
CA VAL A 146 7.95 1.28 12.36
C VAL A 146 7.39 1.69 11.00
N ALA A 147 7.41 2.98 10.67
CA ALA A 147 6.82 3.46 9.44
C ALA A 147 7.59 2.98 8.19
N PRO A 148 8.93 3.08 8.09
CA PRO A 148 9.65 2.58 6.92
C PRO A 148 9.48 1.07 6.70
N VAL A 149 9.56 0.25 7.75
CA VAL A 149 9.43 -1.20 7.64
C VAL A 149 8.02 -1.58 7.21
N GLU A 150 7.00 -1.00 7.86
CA GLU A 150 5.60 -1.29 7.56
C GLU A 150 5.20 -0.87 6.14
N GLU A 151 5.59 0.32 5.70
CA GLU A 151 5.30 0.76 4.33
C GLU A 151 6.08 -0.06 3.28
N THR A 152 7.30 -0.50 3.60
CA THR A 152 8.09 -1.36 2.71
C THR A 152 7.46 -2.74 2.53
N VAL A 153 6.94 -3.36 3.60
CA VAL A 153 6.30 -4.68 3.48
C VAL A 153 4.97 -4.63 2.72
N LYS A 154 4.19 -3.55 2.89
CA LYS A 154 2.96 -3.30 2.10
C LYS A 154 3.29 -3.07 0.63
N TRP A 155 4.31 -2.25 0.37
CA TRP A 155 4.85 -2.06 -0.98
C TRP A 155 5.31 -3.38 -1.60
N LEU A 156 5.97 -4.25 -0.83
CA LEU A 156 6.44 -5.54 -1.30
C LEU A 156 5.28 -6.45 -1.74
N ALA A 157 4.14 -6.40 -1.04
CA ALA A 157 2.93 -7.14 -1.42
C ALA A 157 2.46 -6.78 -2.85
N ILE A 158 2.47 -5.49 -3.19
CA ILE A 158 2.15 -4.99 -4.54
C ILE A 158 3.23 -5.42 -5.53
N ARG A 159 4.50 -5.19 -5.17
CA ARG A 159 5.66 -5.41 -6.05
C ARG A 159 5.83 -6.88 -6.43
N LEU A 160 5.45 -7.81 -5.56
CA LEU A 160 5.59 -9.24 -5.78
C LEU A 160 4.54 -9.81 -6.73
N HIS A 161 3.30 -9.30 -6.66
CA HIS A 161 2.20 -9.83 -7.47
C HIS A 161 1.66 -8.81 -8.48
N ALA A 162 0.84 -7.85 -8.04
CA ALA A 162 0.14 -6.90 -8.90
C ALA A 162 1.06 -6.16 -9.89
N TYR A 163 2.26 -5.75 -9.46
CA TYR A 163 3.20 -5.05 -10.34
C TYR A 163 3.61 -5.84 -11.60
N ARG A 164 3.59 -7.18 -11.53
CA ARG A 164 3.94 -8.08 -12.65
C ARG A 164 2.75 -8.42 -13.54
N ARG A 165 1.55 -8.02 -13.15
CA ARG A 165 0.31 -8.33 -13.85
C ARG A 165 0.13 -7.40 -15.07
N PRO A 166 -0.36 -7.93 -16.21
CA PRO A 166 -0.79 -7.13 -17.35
C PRO A 166 -1.78 -6.03 -16.99
N GLU A 167 -2.63 -6.29 -16.01
CA GLU A 167 -3.71 -5.41 -15.56
C GLU A 167 -3.22 -4.17 -14.80
N PHE A 168 -1.96 -4.14 -14.38
CA PHE A 168 -1.33 -2.92 -13.87
C PHE A 168 -0.76 -2.15 -15.07
N ASP A 169 -1.60 -1.36 -15.73
CA ASP A 169 -1.29 -0.70 -17.00
C ASP A 169 -1.33 0.84 -16.93
N ALA A 170 -1.64 1.42 -15.77
CA ALA A 170 -1.62 2.85 -15.50
C ALA A 170 -0.93 3.21 -14.18
N VAL A 171 -0.43 4.45 -14.07
CA VAL A 171 0.14 4.96 -12.79
C VAL A 171 -0.85 4.86 -11.63
N ILE A 172 -2.14 5.12 -11.92
CA ILE A 172 -3.19 5.18 -10.90
C ILE A 172 -3.47 3.82 -10.23
N ASP A 173 -3.26 2.70 -10.93
CA ASP A 173 -3.48 1.34 -10.39
C ASP A 173 -2.55 1.06 -9.23
N GLY A 174 -1.33 1.64 -9.27
CA GLY A 174 -0.40 1.61 -8.16
C GLY A 174 -1.02 2.13 -6.88
N ALA A 175 -1.79 3.23 -6.93
CA ALA A 175 -2.48 3.78 -5.76
C ALA A 175 -3.61 2.86 -5.27
N VAL A 176 -4.33 2.20 -6.18
CA VAL A 176 -5.39 1.23 -5.86
C VAL A 176 -4.81 0.00 -5.17
N TYR A 177 -3.79 -0.63 -5.75
CA TYR A 177 -3.11 -1.77 -5.12
C TYR A 177 -2.43 -1.38 -3.81
N GLY A 178 -1.92 -0.15 -3.72
CA GLY A 178 -1.44 0.44 -2.47
C GLY A 178 -2.50 0.50 -1.39
N ALA A 179 -3.68 1.04 -1.71
CA ALA A 179 -4.81 1.09 -0.79
C ALA A 179 -5.21 -0.32 -0.29
N VAL A 180 -5.25 -1.31 -1.20
CA VAL A 180 -5.59 -2.70 -0.86
C VAL A 180 -4.53 -3.35 0.02
N ALA A 181 -3.23 -3.12 -0.24
CA ALA A 181 -2.17 -3.58 0.63
C ALA A 181 -2.29 -2.95 2.03
N GLY A 182 -2.56 -1.64 2.11
CA GLY A 182 -2.82 -0.94 3.37
C GLY A 182 -3.98 -1.54 4.16
N LEU A 183 -5.08 -1.87 3.48
CA LEU A 183 -6.25 -2.49 4.08
C LEU A 183 -5.95 -3.89 4.65
N GLY A 184 -5.19 -4.72 3.92
CA GLY A 184 -4.73 -6.03 4.38
C GLY A 184 -3.91 -5.93 5.66
N PHE A 185 -2.93 -5.03 5.68
CA PHE A 185 -2.10 -4.79 6.85
C PHE A 185 -2.92 -4.31 8.05
N ALA A 186 -3.78 -3.29 7.85
CA ALA A 186 -4.63 -2.74 8.90
C ALA A 186 -5.55 -3.81 9.49
N THR A 187 -6.06 -4.74 8.67
CA THR A 187 -6.95 -5.82 9.12
C THR A 187 -6.27 -6.73 10.13
N ILE A 188 -5.08 -7.25 9.78
CA ILE A 188 -4.36 -8.17 10.67
C ILE A 188 -3.80 -7.44 11.89
N GLU A 189 -3.29 -6.22 11.72
CA GLU A 189 -2.78 -5.44 12.83
C GLU A 189 -3.91 -5.14 13.84
N ASN A 190 -5.03 -4.59 13.39
CA ASN A 190 -6.17 -4.28 14.25
C ASN A 190 -6.67 -5.54 14.99
N THR A 191 -6.74 -6.66 14.28
CA THR A 191 -7.11 -7.96 14.89
C THR A 191 -6.15 -8.34 16.01
N LEU A 192 -4.84 -8.29 15.76
CA LEU A 192 -3.82 -8.67 16.74
C LEU A 192 -3.86 -7.77 17.98
N TYR A 193 -4.09 -6.47 17.83
CA TYR A 193 -4.22 -5.56 18.97
C TYR A 193 -5.50 -5.81 19.78
N VAL A 194 -6.64 -6.07 19.12
CA VAL A 194 -7.89 -6.39 19.83
C VAL A 194 -7.75 -7.69 20.61
N VAL A 195 -7.15 -8.72 20.01
CA VAL A 195 -6.89 -10.01 20.67
C VAL A 195 -5.92 -9.83 21.84
N ARG A 196 -4.84 -9.07 21.65
CA ARG A 196 -3.87 -8.78 22.71
C ARG A 196 -4.52 -8.06 23.90
N GLY A 197 -5.29 -7.00 23.64
CA GLY A 197 -6.00 -6.27 24.67
C GLY A 197 -7.02 -7.13 25.43
N PHE A 198 -7.69 -8.05 24.73
CA PHE A 198 -8.58 -9.03 25.37
C PHE A 198 -7.81 -9.96 26.32
N ILE A 199 -6.70 -10.55 25.85
CA ILE A 199 -5.89 -11.50 26.63
C ILE A 199 -5.29 -10.82 27.86
N GLU A 200 -4.73 -9.62 27.70
CA GLU A 200 -4.11 -8.85 28.79
C GLU A 200 -5.14 -8.47 29.88
N ALA A 201 -6.38 -8.16 29.50
CA ALA A 201 -7.44 -7.81 30.44
C ALA A 201 -8.26 -9.03 30.93
N GLN A 202 -8.02 -10.23 30.42
CA GLN A 202 -8.77 -11.43 30.79
C GLN A 202 -8.59 -11.80 32.26
N GLU A 203 -7.39 -11.60 32.80
CA GLU A 203 -7.08 -11.90 34.21
C GLU A 203 -7.92 -11.06 35.18
N ALA A 204 -8.35 -9.87 34.75
CA ALA A 204 -9.16 -8.96 35.55
C ALA A 204 -10.69 -9.23 35.42
N GLY A 205 -11.08 -10.14 34.50
CA GLY A 205 -12.44 -10.65 34.33
C GLY A 205 -13.01 -10.44 32.94
N VAL A 206 -13.94 -11.31 32.53
CA VAL A 206 -14.49 -11.35 31.16
C VAL A 206 -15.12 -10.03 30.72
N THR A 207 -15.85 -9.34 31.61
CA THR A 207 -16.45 -8.03 31.29
C THR A 207 -15.39 -6.97 30.99
N GLN A 208 -14.27 -6.98 31.72
CA GLN A 208 -13.18 -6.03 31.54
C GLN A 208 -12.39 -6.35 30.27
N ALA A 209 -12.17 -7.64 29.99
CA ALA A 209 -11.58 -8.12 28.75
C ALA A 209 -12.38 -7.69 27.51
N ILE A 210 -13.70 -7.84 27.55
CA ILE A 210 -14.59 -7.39 26.48
C ILE A 210 -14.53 -5.86 26.34
N GLY A 211 -14.53 -5.12 27.46
CA GLY A 211 -14.39 -3.66 27.46
C GLY A 211 -13.08 -3.18 26.82
N ALA A 212 -11.95 -3.79 27.17
CA ALA A 212 -10.64 -3.49 26.61
C ALA A 212 -10.55 -3.83 25.12
N ALA A 213 -11.10 -4.98 24.71
CA ALA A 213 -11.16 -5.39 23.32
C ALA A 213 -12.00 -4.41 22.48
N LEU A 214 -13.18 -4.00 22.98
CA LEU A 214 -14.05 -3.03 22.30
C LEU A 214 -13.40 -1.65 22.20
N GLY A 215 -12.80 -1.14 23.28
CA GLY A 215 -12.08 0.13 23.27
C GLY A 215 -10.91 0.12 22.27
N THR A 216 -10.14 -0.96 22.27
CA THR A 216 -9.06 -1.18 21.29
C THR A 216 -9.61 -1.21 19.87
N ALA A 217 -10.66 -2.00 19.61
CA ALA A 217 -11.29 -2.11 18.29
C ALA A 217 -11.78 -0.74 17.78
N THR A 218 -12.43 0.07 18.63
CA THR A 218 -12.89 1.41 18.26
C THR A 218 -11.72 2.33 17.92
N SER A 219 -10.69 2.40 18.76
CA SER A 219 -9.53 3.26 18.49
C SER A 219 -8.80 2.87 17.20
N ARG A 220 -8.71 1.56 16.93
CA ARG A 220 -8.04 0.96 15.78
C ARG A 220 -8.84 1.06 14.49
N ALA A 221 -10.16 0.95 14.56
CA ALA A 221 -11.04 1.20 13.42
C ALA A 221 -10.91 2.65 12.90
N LEU A 222 -10.63 3.60 13.79
CA LEU A 222 -10.37 4.99 13.43
C LEU A 222 -8.97 5.17 12.83
N ALA A 223 -7.96 4.41 13.26
CA ALA A 223 -6.61 4.46 12.70
C ALA A 223 -6.47 3.72 11.35
N GLY A 224 -7.31 2.71 11.11
CA GLY A 224 -7.28 1.86 9.91
C GLY A 224 -7.26 2.60 8.55
N PRO A 225 -8.09 3.64 8.34
CA PRO A 225 -8.06 4.45 7.11
C PRO A 225 -6.68 5.06 6.79
N GLY A 226 -5.89 5.41 7.81
CA GLY A 226 -4.54 5.93 7.64
C GLY A 226 -3.66 4.97 6.83
N HIS A 227 -3.61 3.68 7.19
CA HIS A 227 -2.80 2.69 6.48
C HIS A 227 -3.17 2.58 4.99
N VAL A 228 -4.46 2.69 4.66
CA VAL A 228 -4.94 2.68 3.27
C VAL A 228 -4.37 3.88 2.52
N ILE A 229 -4.43 5.07 3.11
CA ILE A 229 -3.96 6.32 2.50
C ILE A 229 -2.43 6.32 2.34
N TYR A 230 -1.68 5.94 3.37
CA TYR A 230 -0.21 5.96 3.36
C TYR A 230 0.32 4.97 2.31
N SER A 231 -0.27 3.77 2.28
CA SER A 231 0.10 2.74 1.31
C SER A 231 -0.29 3.13 -0.12
N ALA A 232 -1.40 3.84 -0.32
CA ALA A 232 -1.79 4.38 -1.62
C ALA A 232 -0.80 5.43 -2.15
N TRP A 233 -0.18 6.23 -1.27
CA TRP A 233 0.93 7.11 -1.66
C TRP A 233 2.13 6.31 -2.15
N ALA A 234 2.61 5.32 -1.39
CA ALA A 234 3.72 4.47 -1.82
C ALA A 234 3.40 3.73 -3.13
N GLY A 235 2.15 3.24 -3.25
CA GLY A 235 1.63 2.56 -4.42
C GLY A 235 1.59 3.45 -5.67
N TYR A 236 1.14 4.70 -5.56
CA TYR A 236 1.13 5.65 -6.68
C TYR A 236 2.52 5.81 -7.30
N TYR A 237 3.54 5.99 -6.46
CA TYR A 237 4.93 6.13 -6.94
C TYR A 237 5.51 4.81 -7.46
N LEU A 238 5.06 3.66 -6.96
CA LEU A 238 5.39 2.38 -7.59
C LEU A 238 4.79 2.28 -9.00
N GLY A 239 3.57 2.79 -9.21
CA GLY A 239 2.98 2.92 -10.55
C GLY A 239 3.79 3.83 -11.45
N LEU A 240 4.15 5.03 -10.97
CA LEU A 240 5.00 5.96 -11.72
C LEU A 240 6.36 5.34 -12.08
N ALA A 241 6.96 4.58 -11.17
CA ALA A 241 8.21 3.87 -11.40
C ALA A 241 8.09 2.79 -12.50
N LYS A 242 6.90 2.17 -12.67
CA LYS A 242 6.71 1.12 -13.69
C LYS A 242 7.05 1.61 -15.09
N PHE A 243 6.57 2.82 -15.41
CA PHE A 243 6.69 3.48 -16.70
C PHE A 243 7.95 4.35 -16.82
N ASN A 244 8.56 4.78 -15.71
CA ASN A 244 9.80 5.58 -15.71
C ASN A 244 11.04 4.73 -15.41
N ARG A 245 11.48 3.90 -16.38
CA ARG A 245 12.47 2.83 -16.16
C ARG A 245 13.81 3.30 -15.60
N ASP A 246 14.35 4.38 -16.15
CA ASP A 246 15.67 4.91 -15.78
C ASP A 246 15.68 5.47 -14.35
N ASN A 247 14.51 5.89 -13.86
CA ASN A 247 14.33 6.51 -12.56
C ASN A 247 13.54 5.63 -11.57
N ARG A 248 13.35 4.34 -11.88
CA ARG A 248 12.57 3.38 -11.07
C ARG A 248 12.88 3.45 -9.58
N GLY A 249 14.16 3.37 -9.24
CA GLY A 249 14.64 3.33 -7.86
C GLY A 249 14.32 4.60 -7.07
N PRO A 250 14.79 5.78 -7.52
CA PRO A 250 14.49 7.05 -6.86
C PRO A 250 12.99 7.32 -6.70
N ILE A 251 12.17 6.98 -7.70
CA ILE A 251 10.71 7.17 -7.61
C ILE A 251 10.10 6.30 -6.50
N VAL A 252 10.48 5.02 -6.42
CA VAL A 252 10.03 4.14 -5.34
C VAL A 252 10.45 4.67 -3.97
N VAL A 253 11.70 5.12 -3.85
CA VAL A 253 12.22 5.70 -2.60
C VAL A 253 11.42 6.94 -2.21
N LYS A 254 11.09 7.82 -3.17
CA LYS A 254 10.23 9.00 -2.92
C LYS A 254 8.87 8.60 -2.35
N GLY A 255 8.23 7.58 -2.92
CA GLY A 255 6.94 7.08 -2.44
C GLY A 255 7.00 6.54 -1.01
N LEU A 256 8.00 5.70 -0.72
CA LEU A 256 8.21 5.14 0.62
C LEU A 256 8.54 6.21 1.66
N LEU A 257 9.35 7.22 1.29
CA LEU A 257 9.65 8.35 2.18
C LEU A 257 8.39 9.16 2.53
N ILE A 258 7.53 9.45 1.55
CA ILE A 258 6.27 10.17 1.80
C ILE A 258 5.38 9.34 2.72
N ALA A 259 5.15 8.07 2.39
CA ALA A 259 4.30 7.19 3.19
C ALA A 259 4.83 7.04 4.63
N ALA A 260 6.14 6.79 4.78
CA ALA A 260 6.76 6.63 6.09
C ALA A 260 6.74 7.92 6.92
N LEU A 261 6.91 9.09 6.29
CA LEU A 261 6.83 10.38 6.97
C LEU A 261 5.41 10.64 7.50
N ILE A 262 4.39 10.41 6.67
CA ILE A 262 2.99 10.58 7.08
C ILE A 262 2.66 9.63 8.23
N HIS A 263 3.00 8.35 8.07
CA HIS A 263 2.73 7.31 9.06
C HIS A 263 3.50 7.54 10.38
N GLY A 264 4.80 7.83 10.33
CA GLY A 264 5.59 8.15 11.52
C GLY A 264 5.09 9.38 12.26
N THR A 265 4.58 10.38 11.52
CA THR A 265 3.93 11.56 12.09
C THR A 265 2.64 11.17 12.82
N TYR A 266 1.78 10.37 12.19
CA TYR A 266 0.56 9.88 12.84
C TYR A 266 0.87 9.15 14.15
N ASN A 267 1.80 8.19 14.11
CA ASN A 267 2.18 7.41 15.29
C ASN A 267 2.74 8.30 16.41
N THR A 268 3.57 9.28 16.06
CA THR A 268 4.13 10.24 17.02
C THR A 268 3.03 11.09 17.65
N VAL A 269 2.14 11.67 16.83
CA VAL A 269 1.08 12.55 17.33
C VAL A 269 0.09 11.76 18.18
N VAL A 270 -0.37 10.59 17.75
CA VAL A 270 -1.32 9.78 18.55
C VAL A 270 -0.69 9.28 19.86
N THR A 271 0.63 9.03 19.88
CA THR A 271 1.34 8.59 21.08
C THR A 271 1.53 9.72 22.09
N TYR A 272 1.85 10.94 21.63
CA TYR A 272 2.25 12.04 22.52
C TYR A 272 1.24 13.16 22.67
N ALA A 273 0.26 13.29 21.76
CA ALA A 273 -0.88 14.15 21.99
C ALA A 273 -1.68 13.51 23.14
N PRO A 274 -1.63 14.07 24.36
CA PRO A 274 -2.28 13.46 25.51
C PRO A 274 -3.79 13.36 25.23
N LEU A 275 -4.44 12.34 25.80
CA LEU A 275 -5.90 12.23 25.80
C LEU A 275 -6.59 13.46 26.41
N SER A 276 -5.89 14.30 27.18
CA SER A 276 -6.40 15.59 27.68
C SER A 276 -6.38 16.73 26.65
N ILE A 277 -5.55 16.64 25.60
CA ILE A 277 -5.54 17.58 24.46
C ILE A 277 -6.57 17.15 23.40
N LEU A 278 -6.78 15.83 23.23
CA LEU A 278 -7.76 15.26 22.29
C LEU A 278 -8.79 14.33 22.97
N PRO A 279 -9.51 14.75 24.03
CA PRO A 279 -10.44 13.88 24.73
C PRO A 279 -11.67 13.57 23.86
N GLY A 280 -12.08 12.30 23.87
CA GLY A 280 -13.30 11.83 23.19
C GLY A 280 -13.32 12.18 21.70
N TRP A 281 -14.16 13.14 21.33
CA TRP A 281 -14.31 13.61 19.94
C TRP A 281 -13.07 14.33 19.39
N GLY A 282 -12.19 14.86 20.24
CA GLY A 282 -10.95 15.51 19.79
C GLY A 282 -10.06 14.55 19.00
N TYR A 283 -9.89 13.32 19.48
CA TYR A 283 -9.13 12.29 18.77
C TYR A 283 -9.74 11.96 17.41
N VAL A 284 -11.06 11.80 17.35
CA VAL A 284 -11.78 11.52 16.09
C VAL A 284 -11.61 12.65 15.08
N VAL A 285 -11.74 13.91 15.52
CA VAL A 285 -11.53 15.09 14.67
C VAL A 285 -10.10 15.15 14.16
N PHE A 286 -9.11 14.89 15.02
CA PHE A 286 -7.71 14.83 14.61
C PHE A 286 -7.49 13.78 13.53
N VAL A 287 -7.96 12.55 13.72
CA VAL A 287 -7.82 11.45 12.75
C VAL A 287 -8.45 11.84 11.42
N ILE A 288 -9.70 12.31 11.42
CA ILE A 288 -10.41 12.73 10.20
C ILE A 288 -9.67 13.88 9.50
N ALA A 289 -9.17 14.86 10.26
CA ALA A 289 -8.46 16.01 9.69
C ALA A 289 -7.10 15.59 9.11
N PHE A 290 -6.35 14.76 9.81
CA PHE A 290 -5.03 14.29 9.40
C PHE A 290 -5.12 13.39 8.15
N ASP A 291 -5.91 12.32 8.24
CA ASP A 291 -6.09 11.39 7.12
C ASP A 291 -6.81 12.07 5.96
N GLY A 292 -7.82 12.89 6.24
CA GLY A 292 -8.54 13.67 5.23
C GLY A 292 -7.64 14.66 4.49
N PHE A 293 -6.69 15.30 5.17
CA PHE A 293 -5.71 16.19 4.54
C PHE A 293 -4.80 15.42 3.56
N PHE A 294 -4.20 14.31 3.99
CA PHE A 294 -3.30 13.54 3.12
C PHE A 294 -4.05 12.80 2.01
N PHE A 295 -5.28 12.34 2.28
CA PHE A 295 -6.17 11.81 1.26
C PHE A 295 -6.53 12.90 0.23
N TYR A 296 -6.84 14.12 0.65
CA TYR A 296 -7.13 15.22 -0.26
C TYR A 296 -5.93 15.54 -1.17
N LEU A 297 -4.71 15.58 -0.62
CA LEU A 297 -3.50 15.77 -1.41
C LEU A 297 -3.30 14.64 -2.44
N LEU A 298 -3.50 13.38 -2.03
CA LEU A 298 -3.44 12.24 -2.94
C LEU A 298 -4.53 12.35 -4.02
N TYR A 299 -5.78 12.62 -3.62
CA TYR A 299 -6.91 12.78 -4.51
C TYR A 299 -6.67 13.87 -5.56
N ARG A 300 -6.06 15.01 -5.19
CA ARG A 300 -5.68 16.04 -6.18
C ARG A 300 -4.70 15.50 -7.22
N LYS A 301 -3.77 14.63 -6.82
CA LYS A 301 -2.82 13.97 -7.72
C LYS A 301 -3.51 12.98 -8.65
N LEU A 302 -4.35 12.10 -8.10
CA LEU A 302 -5.14 11.13 -8.88
C LEU A 302 -6.11 11.86 -9.84
N LYS A 303 -6.74 12.93 -9.39
CA LYS A 303 -7.62 13.78 -10.21
C LYS A 303 -6.85 14.44 -11.35
N ARG A 304 -5.63 14.93 -11.10
CA ARG A 304 -4.79 15.52 -12.15
C ARG A 304 -4.49 14.47 -13.23
N TYR A 305 -4.05 13.28 -12.85
CA TYR A 305 -3.83 12.17 -13.79
C TYR A 305 -5.08 11.83 -14.59
N ARG A 306 -6.23 11.65 -13.91
CA ARG A 306 -7.49 11.33 -14.57
C ARG A 306 -7.94 12.41 -15.57
N LEU A 307 -7.79 13.68 -15.20
CA LEU A 307 -8.15 14.78 -16.09
C LEU A 307 -7.25 14.80 -17.32
N THR A 308 -5.94 14.62 -17.17
CA THR A 308 -5.02 14.53 -18.32
C THR A 308 -5.33 13.32 -19.19
N TYR A 309 -5.66 12.17 -18.61
CA TYR A 309 -6.10 10.99 -19.37
C TYR A 309 -7.36 11.27 -20.21
N LEU A 310 -8.39 11.87 -19.60
CA LEU A 310 -9.62 12.18 -20.32
C LEU A 310 -9.40 13.20 -21.45
N ASP A 311 -8.59 14.23 -21.20
CA ASP A 311 -8.18 15.23 -22.19
C ASP A 311 -7.55 14.56 -23.43
N THR A 312 -6.64 13.60 -23.22
CA THR A 312 -5.99 12.88 -24.32
C THR A 312 -6.92 11.94 -25.09
N VAL A 313 -7.96 11.41 -24.43
CA VAL A 313 -8.97 10.55 -25.08
C VAL A 313 -9.92 11.40 -25.92
N ASP A 314 -10.32 12.56 -25.41
CA ASP A 314 -11.19 13.50 -26.12
C ASP A 314 -10.48 14.07 -27.37
N GLU A 315 -9.22 14.50 -27.25
CA GLU A 315 -8.39 14.94 -28.41
C GLU A 315 -8.23 13.83 -29.47
N GLY A 316 -8.03 12.59 -29.04
CA GLY A 316 -7.96 11.43 -29.94
C GLY A 316 -9.29 11.17 -30.68
N SER A 317 -10.42 11.47 -30.05
CA SER A 317 -11.75 11.30 -30.65
C SER A 317 -12.11 12.43 -31.64
N GLU A 318 -11.64 13.65 -31.40
CA GLU A 318 -11.82 14.78 -32.33
C GLU A 318 -10.99 14.62 -33.60
N ASN A 319 -9.81 13.99 -33.51
CA ASN A 319 -8.91 13.79 -34.64
C ASN A 319 -9.30 12.59 -35.54
N ASP A 320 -10.18 11.69 -35.07
CA ASP A 320 -10.75 10.55 -35.84
C ASP A 320 -12.10 10.91 -36.50
N GLY A 321 -12.56 12.16 -36.36
CA GLY A 321 -13.86 12.62 -36.80
C GLY A 321 -13.83 13.76 -37.82
N THR A 322 -13.50 13.48 -39.08
CA THR A 322 -14.18 13.92 -40.31
C THR A 322 -13.27 13.75 -41.55
N PRO A 323 -13.65 12.97 -42.57
CA PRO A 323 -13.16 13.25 -43.92
C PRO A 323 -13.77 14.59 -44.33
N GLU A 324 -12.94 15.60 -44.56
CA GLU A 324 -13.35 16.79 -45.31
C GLU A 324 -13.92 16.30 -46.66
N VAL A 325 -15.24 16.32 -46.77
CA VAL A 325 -15.90 16.22 -48.07
C VAL A 325 -15.57 17.52 -48.79
N GLU A 326 -14.54 17.48 -49.65
CA GLU A 326 -14.34 18.48 -50.70
C GLU A 326 -15.65 18.59 -51.49
N THR A 327 -16.45 19.60 -51.16
CA THR A 327 -17.60 19.96 -51.96
C THR A 327 -17.07 20.72 -53.17
N ALA A 328 -16.82 19.94 -54.22
CA ALA A 328 -16.53 20.45 -55.54
C ALA A 328 -17.60 21.48 -55.95
N THR A 329 -17.11 22.64 -56.38
CA THR A 329 -17.91 23.73 -56.91
C THR A 329 -18.59 23.28 -58.20
N GLU A 330 -19.92 23.17 -58.20
CA GLU A 330 -20.68 23.05 -59.44
C GLU A 330 -21.68 24.20 -59.55
N SER A 331 -21.41 25.05 -60.52
CA SER A 331 -22.26 26.13 -61.02
C SER A 331 -23.42 25.57 -61.85
N GLN A 332 -24.67 26.00 -61.59
CA GLN A 332 -25.60 26.57 -62.58
C GLN A 332 -27.03 26.76 -62.01
N ASP A 333 -27.41 28.03 -61.92
CA ASP A 333 -28.69 28.71 -62.20
C ASP A 333 -30.08 28.29 -61.66
N PRO A 334 -31.00 29.27 -61.48
CA PRO A 334 -32.20 29.16 -60.66
C PRO A 334 -33.48 28.95 -61.50
N GLU A 335 -34.57 28.47 -60.89
CA GLU A 335 -35.91 29.10 -60.93
C GLU A 335 -37.05 28.22 -60.37
N SER A 336 -37.96 28.90 -59.65
CA SER A 336 -39.36 28.55 -59.36
C SER A 336 -39.63 27.38 -58.39
N SER A 337 -40.64 27.34 -57.53
CA SER A 337 -41.60 28.31 -56.98
C SER A 337 -42.44 27.51 -55.96
N SER A 338 -43.08 28.23 -55.02
CA SER A 338 -44.24 27.82 -54.20
C SER A 338 -44.08 26.81 -53.05
N ASP A 339 -43.91 27.37 -51.85
CA ASP A 339 -44.63 27.05 -50.59
C ASP A 339 -46.15 27.44 -50.75
N PRO A 340 -47.14 27.12 -49.88
CA PRO A 340 -47.06 26.48 -48.56
C PRO A 340 -48.15 25.43 -48.21
N GLY A 341 -47.98 24.75 -47.06
CA GLY A 341 -49.13 24.44 -46.21
C GLY A 341 -49.06 23.14 -45.39
N PRO A 342 -49.15 23.21 -44.05
CA PRO A 342 -49.06 22.06 -43.14
C PRO A 342 -50.44 21.51 -42.76
N VAL A 343 -50.56 20.21 -42.49
CA VAL A 343 -51.68 19.66 -41.71
C VAL A 343 -51.20 18.51 -40.81
N TRP A 344 -51.30 18.75 -39.51
CA TRP A 344 -51.27 17.74 -38.45
C TRP A 344 -52.65 17.07 -38.36
N ASP A 345 -52.68 15.76 -38.09
CA ASP A 345 -53.67 15.15 -37.19
C ASP A 345 -53.32 13.67 -36.92
N ALA A 346 -53.20 13.33 -35.63
CA ALA A 346 -53.28 11.97 -35.09
C ALA A 346 -54.69 11.80 -34.46
N PRO A 347 -55.02 10.76 -33.68
CA PRO A 347 -54.66 9.34 -33.65
C PRO A 347 -55.93 8.44 -33.69
N ASN A 348 -55.82 7.11 -33.84
CA ASN A 348 -56.66 6.19 -33.04
C ASN A 348 -56.31 4.70 -33.18
N ARG A 349 -56.36 4.03 -32.02
CA ARG A 349 -56.97 2.71 -31.67
C ARG A 349 -56.65 1.45 -32.49
N THR A 350 -56.62 0.23 -31.95
CA THR A 350 -56.52 -0.39 -30.62
C THR A 350 -56.51 -1.92 -30.86
N ASP A 351 -56.14 -2.67 -29.82
CA ASP A 351 -56.58 -4.05 -29.48
C ASP A 351 -55.89 -5.29 -30.08
N GLY A 352 -55.70 -6.29 -29.20
CA GLY A 352 -55.56 -7.73 -29.49
C GLY A 352 -54.29 -8.36 -28.92
N GLU A 353 -54.27 -8.85 -27.67
CA GLU A 353 -54.44 -10.29 -27.29
C GLU A 353 -53.39 -11.23 -27.95
N SER A 354 -52.37 -11.70 -27.22
CA SER A 354 -52.32 -12.81 -26.23
C SER A 354 -52.20 -14.22 -26.82
N SER A 355 -51.32 -14.99 -26.16
CA SER A 355 -51.23 -16.46 -26.01
C SER A 355 -50.58 -17.36 -27.08
N ASP A 356 -49.80 -18.30 -26.51
CA ASP A 356 -49.40 -19.64 -26.97
C ASP A 356 -48.35 -19.78 -28.08
N ASP A 357 -47.55 -20.84 -28.15
CA ASP A 357 -46.99 -21.85 -27.23
C ASP A 357 -45.99 -22.64 -28.12
N ARG A 358 -44.97 -23.23 -27.50
CA ARG A 358 -44.07 -24.31 -27.95
C ARG A 358 -44.04 -24.77 -29.42
N ARG A 359 -42.82 -25.00 -29.94
CA ARG A 359 -42.44 -26.24 -30.66
C ARG A 359 -40.93 -26.43 -30.78
N ASP A 360 -40.48 -27.62 -30.37
CA ASP A 360 -39.16 -28.21 -30.58
C ASP A 360 -39.08 -28.99 -31.92
N GLY A 361 -37.84 -29.20 -32.40
CA GLY A 361 -37.41 -30.22 -33.38
C GLY A 361 -37.34 -29.74 -34.84
N GLU A 362 -36.40 -30.12 -35.70
CA GLU A 362 -35.29 -31.09 -35.68
C GLU A 362 -34.52 -30.96 -37.04
N PHE A 363 -33.37 -31.66 -37.16
CA PHE A 363 -32.58 -32.00 -38.37
C PHE A 363 -31.60 -30.92 -38.90
N GLY A 364 -30.33 -31.20 -39.24
CA GLY A 364 -29.57 -32.45 -39.33
C GLY A 364 -28.48 -32.34 -40.42
N ASN A 365 -27.26 -32.75 -40.06
CA ASN A 365 -26.16 -33.30 -40.89
C ASN A 365 -25.32 -32.42 -41.85
N GLY A 366 -23.99 -32.62 -41.72
CA GLY A 366 -22.97 -32.24 -42.71
C GLY A 366 -21.55 -32.50 -42.21
N GLU A 367 -21.12 -33.77 -42.20
CA GLU A 367 -19.74 -34.22 -41.93
C GLU A 367 -18.74 -33.92 -43.07
N SER A 368 -17.46 -33.86 -42.68
CA SER A 368 -16.20 -34.28 -43.35
C SER A 368 -15.15 -33.15 -43.33
N ALA A 369 -14.11 -33.21 -42.50
CA ALA A 369 -12.96 -34.14 -42.45
C ALA A 369 -11.85 -33.81 -43.47
N GLY A 370 -10.67 -33.45 -42.94
CA GLY A 370 -9.40 -34.01 -43.39
C GLY A 370 -8.33 -33.03 -43.91
N GLY A 371 -7.21 -32.96 -43.18
CA GLY A 371 -5.89 -33.07 -43.81
C GLY A 371 -4.87 -31.95 -43.56
N GLU A 372 -4.03 -32.11 -42.54
CA GLU A 372 -2.62 -31.65 -42.57
C GLU A 372 -1.79 -32.54 -43.53
N PRO A 373 -0.54 -32.14 -43.87
CA PRO A 373 0.59 -32.71 -43.12
C PRO A 373 1.78 -31.74 -42.84
N GLY A 374 2.66 -32.19 -41.94
CA GLY A 374 3.87 -31.55 -41.36
C GLY A 374 4.99 -31.18 -42.36
N GLY A 375 6.17 -30.70 -41.99
CA GLY A 375 6.95 -30.71 -40.75
C GLY A 375 8.44 -30.84 -41.16
N ASP A 376 9.38 -30.14 -40.52
CA ASP A 376 10.80 -30.54 -40.40
C ASP A 376 11.51 -29.69 -39.32
N GLY A 377 12.43 -30.32 -38.59
CA GLY A 377 13.22 -29.73 -37.52
C GLY A 377 14.70 -29.56 -37.88
N THR A 378 15.50 -29.10 -36.91
CA THR A 378 16.94 -29.44 -36.75
C THR A 378 17.47 -28.81 -35.46
N THR A 379 18.44 -29.50 -34.85
CA THR A 379 19.08 -29.27 -33.55
C THR A 379 20.50 -28.70 -33.70
N ASP A 380 21.04 -28.32 -32.53
CA ASP A 380 22.47 -28.22 -32.13
C ASP A 380 23.29 -26.99 -32.53
N SER A 381 23.80 -26.24 -31.53
CA SER A 381 25.19 -26.33 -31.03
C SER A 381 25.63 -25.11 -30.17
N GLU A 382 26.22 -25.38 -29.00
CA GLU A 382 27.08 -24.46 -28.23
C GLU A 382 28.44 -24.25 -28.92
N PRO A 383 29.24 -23.25 -28.49
CA PRO A 383 30.49 -23.63 -27.83
C PRO A 383 30.89 -22.77 -26.60
N ALA A 384 31.80 -23.35 -25.83
CA ALA A 384 32.41 -22.87 -24.59
C ALA A 384 33.69 -22.00 -24.77
N ASP A 385 34.09 -21.39 -23.65
CA ASP A 385 35.43 -21.01 -23.16
C ASP A 385 36.29 -19.96 -23.90
N VAL A 386 36.67 -18.87 -23.20
CA VAL A 386 38.08 -18.42 -23.04
C VAL A 386 38.28 -17.63 -21.72
N ALA A 387 39.09 -18.24 -20.84
CA ALA A 387 40.10 -17.75 -19.89
C ALA A 387 40.24 -16.27 -19.48
N GLY A 388 40.46 -16.06 -18.17
CA GLY A 388 41.19 -14.92 -17.59
C GLY A 388 42.72 -15.12 -17.59
N PRO A 389 43.48 -14.11 -17.13
CA PRO A 389 44.37 -14.27 -15.95
C PRO A 389 44.17 -13.11 -14.96
N ALA A 390 44.15 -13.31 -13.64
CA ALA A 390 45.24 -13.62 -12.71
C ALA A 390 46.23 -12.45 -12.47
N ASP A 391 46.10 -11.89 -11.26
CA ASP A 391 47.17 -11.64 -10.27
C ASP A 391 48.11 -10.43 -10.44
N ASP A 392 48.05 -9.51 -9.46
CA ASP A 392 49.19 -8.81 -8.85
C ASP A 392 48.75 -8.23 -7.48
N GLY A 393 49.01 -9.00 -6.41
CA GLY A 393 50.09 -8.73 -5.46
C GLY A 393 50.31 -7.34 -4.82
N THR A 394 50.80 -7.41 -3.57
CA THR A 394 51.38 -6.37 -2.69
C THR A 394 50.36 -5.58 -1.85
N THR A 395 50.18 -5.82 -0.54
CA THR A 395 51.06 -5.87 0.66
C THR A 395 51.69 -4.54 1.07
N ASP A 396 51.66 -4.35 2.39
CA ASP A 396 52.42 -3.46 3.27
C ASP A 396 51.73 -2.12 3.62
N ASP A 397 51.23 -1.95 4.85
CA ASP A 397 51.90 -1.77 6.16
C ASP A 397 52.06 -0.27 6.44
N GLU A 398 51.41 0.23 7.50
CA GLU A 398 51.97 1.23 8.42
C GLU A 398 51.02 1.49 9.61
N SER A 399 51.50 0.97 10.74
CA SER A 399 51.41 1.35 12.15
C SER A 399 50.86 2.72 12.60
N ASP A 400 50.19 2.64 13.76
CA ASP A 400 50.29 3.47 14.99
C ASP A 400 50.05 4.98 14.96
N VAL A 401 49.01 5.42 15.69
CA VAL A 401 49.14 6.44 16.75
C VAL A 401 48.24 6.11 17.96
N SER A 402 48.84 6.36 19.12
CA SER A 402 48.57 6.06 20.52
C SER A 402 47.28 6.53 21.20
N ALA A 403 47.01 5.81 22.30
CA ALA A 403 46.15 6.05 23.46
C ALA A 403 46.40 7.34 24.28
N ALA A 404 45.38 7.74 25.06
CA ALA A 404 45.40 8.12 26.49
C ALA A 404 43.96 8.53 26.91
N ASP A 405 43.27 7.78 27.76
CA ASP A 405 43.22 7.86 29.24
C ASP A 405 42.82 9.25 29.79
N ASP A 406 41.66 9.33 30.47
CA ASP A 406 41.58 9.90 31.81
C ASP A 406 40.34 9.42 32.58
N THR A 407 40.59 9.03 33.83
CA THR A 407 39.69 8.52 34.86
C THR A 407 39.54 9.58 35.95
N GLY A 408 38.34 9.80 36.50
CA GLY A 408 38.21 10.69 37.65
C GLY A 408 36.91 10.51 38.42
N ALA A 409 36.97 9.73 39.50
CA ALA A 409 35.94 9.53 40.50
C ALA A 409 35.79 10.72 41.46
N GLY A 410 34.63 10.82 42.13
CA GLY A 410 34.41 11.71 43.28
C GLY A 410 33.13 11.33 44.06
N GLU A 411 33.33 10.71 45.22
CA GLU A 411 32.33 10.27 46.20
C GLU A 411 31.88 11.37 47.20
N ALA A 412 30.83 11.01 47.98
CA ALA A 412 30.42 11.47 49.32
C ALA A 412 29.61 12.79 49.40
N SER A 413 28.58 12.96 50.24
CA SER A 413 27.91 12.18 51.31
C SER A 413 26.56 12.87 51.67
N PRO A 414 25.69 12.27 52.50
CA PRO A 414 24.35 12.76 52.81
C PRO A 414 24.31 13.67 54.07
N ASP A 415 23.28 14.50 54.18
CA ASP A 415 22.97 15.24 55.42
C ASP A 415 21.56 14.94 55.92
N ASP A 416 21.49 14.86 57.25
CA ASP A 416 20.43 14.36 58.12
C ASP A 416 19.72 15.54 58.81
N GLY A 417 18.53 15.29 59.36
CA GLY A 417 18.03 16.05 60.50
C GLY A 417 16.72 16.80 60.33
N GLY A 418 15.72 16.41 61.12
CA GLY A 418 14.73 17.37 61.65
C GLY A 418 13.34 16.84 61.93
N GLU A 419 13.16 16.17 63.07
CA GLU A 419 11.90 15.91 63.77
C GLU A 419 10.97 17.14 63.87
N THR A 420 9.66 16.92 63.87
CA THR A 420 8.80 17.10 65.07
C THR A 420 7.46 16.40 64.89
N ALA A 421 7.15 15.51 65.83
CA ALA A 421 5.82 15.02 66.11
C ALA A 421 5.04 16.05 66.94
N ASP A 422 3.73 16.15 66.71
CA ASP A 422 2.82 16.48 67.80
C ASP A 422 1.52 15.69 67.70
N ARG A 423 1.09 15.19 68.86
CA ARG A 423 -0.09 14.35 69.12
C ARG A 423 -1.27 15.26 69.51
N ALA A 424 -2.50 14.79 69.25
CA ALA A 424 -3.54 14.50 70.26
C ALA A 424 -4.98 14.84 69.83
N GLY A 425 -5.92 13.98 70.26
CA GLY A 425 -7.37 14.17 70.34
C GLY A 425 -8.13 13.44 69.22
N GLU A 426 -8.58 12.19 69.34
CA GLU A 426 -9.45 11.51 70.34
C GLU A 426 -10.93 11.96 70.29
N GLU A 427 -11.80 10.95 70.38
CA GLU A 427 -13.27 10.93 70.55
C GLU A 427 -14.16 11.01 69.28
N ASP A 428 -15.24 10.26 69.12
CA ASP A 428 -15.75 9.00 69.70
C ASP A 428 -17.06 8.64 68.94
N GLY A 429 -17.54 7.39 69.05
CA GLY A 429 -18.95 7.00 68.84
C GLY A 429 -19.35 6.50 67.44
N ALA A 430 -19.45 5.19 67.18
CA ALA A 430 -20.60 4.31 67.48
C ALA A 430 -21.92 4.79 66.81
N GLY A 431 -22.40 4.14 65.75
CA GLY A 431 -23.21 2.92 65.84
C GLY A 431 -24.35 2.93 64.79
N PRO A 432 -25.10 1.83 64.61
CA PRO A 432 -25.42 1.30 63.28
C PRO A 432 -26.91 1.36 62.87
N ASN A 433 -27.17 1.10 61.58
CA ASN A 433 -28.27 0.24 61.08
C ASN A 433 -28.01 -0.19 59.64
#